data_AF-A0A2U8P4N2-F1
#
_entry.id   AF-A0A2U8P4N2-F1
#
_cell.length_a   1.000
_cell.length_b   1.000
_cell.length_c   1.000
_cell.angle_alpha   90.00
_cell.angle_beta   90.00
_cell.angle_gamma   90.00
#
_symmetry.space_group_name_H-M   'P 1'
#
loop_
_entity.id
_entity.type
_entity.pdbx_description
1 polymer ?
#
loop_
_entity_poly.entity_id
_entity_poly.type
_entity_poly.pdbx_seq_one_letter_code
_entity_poly.pdbx_strand_id
1 'polypeptide(L)'
;MADSALENAERRRDALAGEINALQQEIETKRKELERVKQFISDYMAFSSPTGELQFTLKPPPAPVAKKGKQTANPDRKIVGDHVERLLRKLGHPIPRDDLFMALKLDGVEIVGKDALMVLSTMMWRMQERFVRIPGKGYWLKWEPCPAVGYIPPPAPLMPPDYK
;
A
#
# COMPACT_ATOMS: atom_id res chain seq x y z
N MET A 1 49.51 -18.20 28.57
CA MET A 1 48.92 -17.34 27.52
C MET A 1 47.63 -17.89 26.91
N ALA A 2 47.27 -19.17 27.11
CA ALA A 2 46.02 -19.75 26.58
C ALA A 2 44.75 -19.23 27.29
N ASP A 3 44.82 -18.87 28.57
CA ASP A 3 43.63 -18.48 29.36
C ASP A 3 43.00 -17.15 28.94
N SER A 4 43.80 -16.19 28.46
CA SER A 4 43.29 -14.86 28.07
C SER A 4 42.42 -14.92 26.80
N ALA A 5 42.70 -15.86 25.89
CA ALA A 5 41.89 -16.06 24.69
C ALA A 5 40.52 -16.69 25.02
N LEU A 6 40.49 -17.62 25.97
CA LEU A 6 39.26 -18.27 26.44
C LEU A 6 38.35 -17.25 27.14
N GLU A 7 38.90 -16.46 28.06
CA GLU A 7 38.15 -15.44 28.80
C GLU A 7 37.54 -14.38 27.86
N ASN A 8 38.29 -13.96 26.84
CA ASN A 8 37.77 -13.03 25.82
C ASN A 8 36.65 -13.66 24.97
N ALA A 9 36.75 -14.94 24.65
CA ALA A 9 35.70 -15.66 23.93
C ALA A 9 34.43 -15.81 24.77
N GLU A 10 34.57 -16.12 26.06
CA GLU A 10 33.44 -16.21 27.01
C GLU A 10 32.73 -14.86 27.18
N ARG A 11 33.48 -13.77 27.39
CA ARG A 11 32.89 -12.42 27.44
C ARG A 11 32.12 -12.06 26.17
N ARG A 12 32.64 -12.45 24.99
CA ARG A 12 31.97 -12.19 23.71
C ARG A 12 30.71 -13.02 23.54
N ARG A 13 30.72 -14.29 23.96
CA ARG A 13 29.52 -15.15 23.99
C ARG A 13 28.44 -14.53 24.85
N ASP A 14 28.80 -14.09 26.06
CA ASP A 14 27.83 -13.56 27.02
C ASP A 14 27.28 -12.20 26.56
N ALA A 15 28.11 -11.35 25.93
CA ALA A 15 27.65 -10.12 25.29
C ALA A 15 26.63 -10.39 24.16
N LEU A 16 26.94 -11.34 23.26
CA LEU A 16 26.03 -11.72 22.17
C LEU A 16 24.71 -12.32 22.70
N ALA A 17 24.76 -13.12 23.76
CA ALA A 17 23.57 -13.64 24.41
C ALA A 17 22.70 -12.50 24.97
N GLY A 18 23.32 -11.47 25.56
CA GLY A 18 22.63 -10.25 26.01
C GLY A 18 21.94 -9.51 24.86
N GLU A 19 22.64 -9.32 23.74
CA GLU A 19 22.08 -8.68 22.53
C GLU A 19 20.89 -9.46 21.95
N ILE A 20 20.99 -10.79 21.87
CA ILE A 20 19.90 -11.65 21.41
C ILE A 20 18.66 -11.47 22.29
N ASN A 21 18.83 -11.47 23.61
CA ASN A 21 17.71 -11.28 24.54
C ASN A 21 17.07 -9.89 24.40
N ALA A 22 17.87 -8.84 24.22
CA ALA A 22 17.36 -7.49 24.00
C ALA A 22 16.54 -7.40 22.70
N LEU A 23 17.05 -7.98 21.60
CA LEU A 23 16.33 -8.02 20.32
C LEU A 23 15.03 -8.83 20.42
N GLN A 24 15.01 -9.92 21.18
CA GLN A 24 13.80 -10.70 21.41
C GLN A 24 12.72 -9.88 22.15
N GLN A 25 13.11 -9.10 23.17
CA GLN A 25 12.18 -8.21 23.87
C GLN A 25 11.62 -7.11 22.96
N GLU A 26 12.45 -6.56 22.07
CA GLU A 26 12.01 -5.58 21.09
C GLU A 26 11.01 -6.20 20.09
N ILE A 27 11.30 -7.39 19.57
CA ILE A 27 10.39 -8.14 18.70
C ILE A 27 9.06 -8.40 19.39
N GLU A 28 9.08 -8.82 20.66
CA GLU A 28 7.85 -9.08 21.41
C GLU A 28 7.03 -7.81 21.62
N THR A 29 7.69 -6.69 21.93
CA THR A 29 7.05 -5.37 22.06
C THR A 29 6.37 -4.97 20.76
N LYS A 30 7.07 -5.11 19.62
CA LYS A 30 6.51 -4.81 18.29
C LYS A 30 5.36 -5.73 17.91
N ARG A 31 5.42 -7.02 18.28
CA ARG A 31 4.29 -7.96 18.10
C ARG A 31 3.06 -7.53 18.89
N LYS A 32 3.22 -7.12 20.15
CA LYS A 32 2.10 -6.60 20.97
C LYS A 32 1.49 -5.34 20.37
N GLU A 33 2.33 -4.42 19.88
CA GLU A 33 1.90 -3.20 19.20
C GLU A 33 1.09 -3.52 17.92
N LEU A 34 1.57 -4.47 17.12
CA LEU A 34 0.90 -4.94 15.91
C LEU A 34 -0.48 -5.54 16.21
N GLU A 35 -0.59 -6.39 17.22
CA GLU A 35 -1.89 -6.94 17.63
C GLU A 35 -2.84 -5.87 18.16
N ARG A 36 -2.33 -4.86 18.89
CA ARG A 36 -3.14 -3.72 19.32
C ARG A 36 -3.69 -2.93 18.14
N VAL A 37 -2.88 -2.69 17.11
CA VAL A 37 -3.33 -2.00 15.88
C VAL A 37 -4.36 -2.83 15.12
N LYS A 38 -4.16 -4.15 14.99
CA LYS A 38 -5.15 -5.04 14.38
C LYS A 38 -6.48 -5.01 15.11
N GLN A 39 -6.46 -5.08 16.44
CA GLN A 39 -7.67 -5.02 17.26
C GLN A 39 -8.39 -3.69 17.03
N PHE A 40 -7.65 -2.57 17.04
CA PHE A 40 -8.23 -1.26 16.77
C PHE A 40 -8.88 -1.17 15.39
N ILE A 41 -8.24 -1.71 14.34
CA ILE A 41 -8.82 -1.76 12.98
C ILE A 41 -10.12 -2.58 12.99
N SER A 42 -10.11 -3.74 13.64
CA SER A 42 -11.29 -4.61 13.76
C SER A 42 -12.44 -3.89 14.47
N ASP A 43 -12.17 -3.28 15.62
CA ASP A 43 -13.16 -2.54 16.40
C ASP A 43 -13.69 -1.35 15.59
N TYR A 44 -12.79 -0.59 14.97
CA TYR A 44 -13.17 0.52 14.12
C TYR A 44 -14.06 0.06 12.96
N MET A 45 -13.75 -1.04 12.27
CA MET A 45 -14.60 -1.58 11.20
C MET A 45 -15.99 -1.98 11.71
N ALA A 46 -16.07 -2.55 12.91
CA ALA A 46 -17.33 -2.91 13.55
C ALA A 46 -18.20 -1.67 13.85
N PHE A 47 -17.60 -0.56 14.29
CA PHE A 47 -18.30 0.68 14.61
C PHE A 47 -18.52 1.61 13.41
N SER A 48 -17.63 1.58 12.41
CA SER A 48 -17.66 2.48 11.25
C SER A 48 -18.58 2.00 10.13
N SER A 49 -19.17 0.81 10.26
CA SER A 49 -20.18 0.33 9.33
C SER A 49 -21.50 1.05 9.64
N PRO A 50 -21.96 2.01 8.82
CA PRO A 50 -23.27 2.59 9.00
C PRO A 50 -24.29 1.51 8.64
N THR A 51 -25.27 1.32 9.52
CA THR A 51 -26.37 0.36 9.42
C THR A 51 -26.92 0.22 7.99
N GLY A 52 -26.78 -0.99 7.41
CA GLY A 52 -27.55 -1.43 6.24
C GLY A 52 -26.83 -2.39 5.29
N GLU A 53 -26.56 -3.62 5.74
CA GLU A 53 -26.55 -4.92 5.00
C GLU A 53 -25.59 -5.91 5.69
N LEU A 54 -26.10 -6.70 6.64
CA LEU A 54 -26.56 -8.08 6.47
C LEU A 54 -25.47 -9.10 6.13
N GLN A 55 -25.18 -9.91 7.15
CA GLN A 55 -24.94 -11.36 7.12
C GLN A 55 -24.14 -11.94 5.95
N PHE A 56 -22.91 -12.31 6.30
CA PHE A 56 -22.16 -13.43 5.75
C PHE A 56 -23.01 -14.72 5.67
N THR A 57 -23.72 -14.92 4.57
CA THR A 57 -23.97 -16.27 4.01
C THR A 57 -23.87 -16.19 2.50
N LEU A 58 -22.79 -16.76 1.96
CA LEU A 58 -22.56 -16.91 0.52
C LEU A 58 -23.57 -17.93 -0.06
N LYS A 59 -24.72 -17.45 -0.53
CA LYS A 59 -25.48 -18.12 -1.58
C LYS A 59 -25.74 -17.10 -2.69
N PRO A 60 -25.08 -17.22 -3.86
CA PRO A 60 -25.18 -16.21 -4.89
C PRO A 60 -26.60 -16.20 -5.48
N PRO A 61 -27.24 -15.02 -5.65
CA PRO A 61 -28.42 -14.91 -6.49
C PRO A 61 -28.03 -15.11 -7.96
N PRO A 62 -28.92 -15.68 -8.80
CA PRO A 62 -28.67 -15.79 -10.23
C PRO A 62 -28.54 -14.39 -10.83
N ALA A 63 -27.38 -14.13 -11.43
CA ALA A 63 -27.03 -12.85 -12.01
C ALA A 63 -28.07 -12.40 -13.07
N PRO A 64 -28.44 -11.11 -13.14
CA PRO A 64 -29.08 -10.58 -14.32
C PRO A 64 -28.07 -10.68 -15.47
N VAL A 65 -28.49 -11.34 -16.54
CA VAL A 65 -27.75 -11.52 -17.80
C VAL A 65 -27.41 -10.17 -18.42
N ALA A 66 -26.28 -9.60 -17.99
CA ALA A 66 -25.66 -8.48 -18.66
C ALA A 66 -25.00 -8.98 -19.96
N LYS A 67 -25.46 -8.44 -21.07
CA LYS A 67 -25.08 -8.81 -22.44
C LYS A 67 -23.56 -8.68 -22.61
N LYS A 68 -22.91 -9.77 -23.05
CA LYS A 68 -21.48 -9.82 -23.40
C LYS A 68 -21.14 -8.83 -24.52
N GLY A 69 -20.70 -7.63 -24.15
CA GLY A 69 -19.79 -6.85 -24.97
C GLY A 69 -18.39 -7.42 -24.80
N LYS A 70 -17.66 -7.65 -25.90
CA LYS A 70 -16.24 -8.03 -25.86
C LYS A 70 -15.44 -6.91 -25.17
N GLN A 71 -15.25 -6.99 -23.87
CA GLN A 71 -14.45 -6.04 -23.10
C GLN A 71 -13.23 -6.75 -22.53
N THR A 72 -12.06 -6.15 -22.79
CA THR A 72 -10.77 -6.47 -22.18
C THR A 72 -10.94 -6.77 -20.69
N ALA A 73 -10.35 -7.87 -20.22
CA ALA A 73 -10.55 -8.39 -18.86
C ALA A 73 -10.18 -7.42 -17.72
N ASN A 74 -9.52 -6.30 -18.02
CA ASN A 74 -9.07 -5.32 -17.04
C ASN A 74 -9.88 -4.02 -17.10
N PRO A 75 -10.10 -3.36 -15.94
CA PRO A 75 -10.77 -2.07 -15.87
C PRO A 75 -10.00 -1.00 -16.65
N ASP A 76 -10.72 0.02 -17.11
CA ASP A 76 -10.11 1.15 -17.81
C ASP A 76 -9.10 1.85 -16.88
N ARG A 77 -7.94 2.18 -17.44
CA ARG A 77 -6.88 2.94 -16.75
C ARG A 77 -7.41 4.23 -16.10
N LYS A 78 -8.40 4.89 -16.70
CA LYS A 78 -8.99 6.12 -16.15
C LYS A 78 -9.69 5.84 -14.82
N ILE A 79 -10.48 4.76 -14.77
CA ILE A 79 -11.18 4.33 -13.55
C ILE A 79 -10.15 3.96 -12.48
N VAL A 80 -9.13 3.17 -12.83
CA VAL A 80 -8.04 2.83 -11.90
C VAL A 80 -7.35 4.10 -11.38
N GLY A 81 -6.99 5.03 -12.25
CA GLY A 81 -6.36 6.30 -11.88
C GLY A 81 -7.23 7.15 -10.94
N ASP A 82 -8.53 7.24 -11.18
CA ASP A 82 -9.45 8.03 -10.34
C ASP A 82 -9.59 7.43 -8.94
N HIS A 83 -9.57 6.09 -8.82
CA HIS A 83 -9.50 5.41 -7.53
C HIS A 83 -8.16 5.65 -6.83
N VAL A 84 -7.03 5.49 -7.53
CA VAL A 84 -5.70 5.74 -6.98
C VAL A 84 -5.55 7.18 -6.47
N GLU A 85 -6.03 8.18 -7.22
CA GLU A 85 -5.97 9.58 -6.81
C GLU A 85 -6.76 9.83 -5.53
N ARG A 86 -8.00 9.32 -5.46
CA ARG A 86 -8.83 9.43 -4.25
C ARG A 86 -8.13 8.80 -3.05
N LEU A 87 -7.49 7.67 -3.25
CA LEU A 87 -6.81 6.90 -2.23
C LEU A 87 -5.56 7.62 -1.70
N LEU A 88 -4.72 8.14 -2.60
CA LEU A 88 -3.54 8.92 -2.26
C LEU A 88 -3.89 10.21 -1.51
N ARG A 89 -4.94 10.93 -1.94
CA ARG A 89 -5.44 12.12 -1.22
C ARG A 89 -5.94 11.79 0.17
N LYS A 90 -6.68 10.69 0.31
CA LYS A 90 -7.23 10.25 1.59
C LYS A 90 -6.12 9.89 2.59
N LEU A 91 -5.05 9.26 2.12
CA LEU A 91 -3.95 8.82 2.99
C LEU A 91 -2.90 9.91 3.24
N GLY A 92 -2.73 10.86 2.33
CA GLY A 92 -1.83 11.99 2.51
C GLY A 92 -0.33 11.66 2.42
N HIS A 93 0.03 10.43 2.05
CA HIS A 93 1.42 9.99 1.87
C HIS A 93 1.58 9.04 0.68
N PRO A 94 2.81 8.88 0.14
CA PRO A 94 3.07 7.92 -0.94
C PRO A 94 2.82 6.50 -0.50
N ILE A 95 2.39 5.66 -1.45
CA ILE A 95 1.99 4.27 -1.16
C ILE A 95 2.80 3.33 -2.05
N PRO A 96 3.43 2.30 -1.46
CA PRO A 96 4.17 1.31 -2.25
C PRO A 96 3.22 0.54 -3.17
N ARG A 97 3.77 0.00 -4.25
CA ARG A 97 2.99 -0.65 -5.31
C ARG A 97 2.08 -1.76 -4.77
N ASP A 98 2.59 -2.58 -3.87
CA ASP A 98 1.88 -3.77 -3.39
C ASP A 98 0.69 -3.38 -2.50
N ASP A 99 0.86 -2.36 -1.64
CA ASP A 99 -0.21 -1.79 -0.83
C ASP A 99 -1.25 -1.08 -1.71
N LEU A 100 -0.82 -0.36 -2.74
CA LEU A 100 -1.71 0.30 -3.69
C LEU A 100 -2.60 -0.73 -4.41
N PHE A 101 -2.02 -1.86 -4.80
CA PHE A 101 -2.76 -2.95 -5.41
C PHE A 101 -3.80 -3.56 -4.47
N MET A 102 -3.43 -3.82 -3.22
CA MET A 102 -4.36 -4.36 -2.23
C MET A 102 -5.49 -3.37 -1.92
N ALA A 103 -5.16 -2.09 -1.82
CA ALA A 103 -6.13 -1.04 -1.54
C ALA A 103 -7.13 -0.86 -2.71
N LEU A 104 -6.66 -0.96 -3.98
CA LEU A 104 -7.54 -0.99 -5.15
C LEU A 104 -8.46 -2.22 -5.16
N LYS A 105 -7.93 -3.39 -4.79
CA LYS A 105 -8.72 -4.62 -4.70
C LYS A 105 -9.81 -4.51 -3.64
N LEU A 106 -9.50 -3.92 -2.49
CA LEU A 106 -10.47 -3.65 -1.42
C LEU A 106 -11.55 -2.65 -1.84
N ASP A 107 -11.18 -1.65 -2.65
CA ASP A 107 -12.12 -0.68 -3.26
C ASP A 107 -12.95 -1.27 -4.42
N GLY A 108 -12.85 -2.59 -4.68
CA GLY A 108 -13.62 -3.29 -5.71
C GLY A 108 -13.04 -3.16 -7.13
N VAL A 109 -11.83 -2.60 -7.27
CA VAL A 109 -11.12 -2.50 -8.54
C VAL A 109 -10.19 -3.70 -8.68
N GLU A 110 -10.68 -4.74 -9.35
CA GLU A 110 -9.88 -5.94 -9.60
C GLU A 110 -9.06 -5.79 -10.89
N ILE A 111 -7.74 -5.95 -10.76
CA ILE A 111 -6.82 -6.04 -11.90
C ILE A 111 -6.46 -7.52 -12.06
N VAL A 112 -6.79 -8.10 -13.21
CA VAL A 112 -6.57 -9.50 -13.53
C VAL A 112 -5.41 -9.67 -14.51
N GLY A 113 -4.70 -10.80 -14.39
CA GLY A 113 -3.61 -11.16 -15.29
C GLY A 113 -2.63 -12.13 -14.65
N LYS A 114 -1.74 -12.70 -15.47
CA LYS A 114 -0.65 -13.57 -15.02
C LYS A 114 0.25 -12.89 -13.97
N ASP A 115 0.45 -11.58 -14.12
CA ASP A 115 1.15 -10.73 -13.16
C ASP A 115 0.39 -9.41 -12.99
N ALA A 116 -0.57 -9.41 -12.08
CA ALA A 116 -1.46 -8.28 -11.85
C ALA A 116 -0.72 -7.03 -11.30
N LEU A 117 0.34 -7.22 -10.53
CA LEU A 117 1.19 -6.13 -10.01
C LEU A 117 1.98 -5.46 -11.14
N MET A 118 2.48 -6.22 -12.10
CA MET A 118 3.13 -5.69 -13.28
C MET A 118 2.15 -4.94 -14.20
N VAL A 119 0.91 -5.44 -14.32
CA VAL A 119 -0.17 -4.73 -15.03
C VAL A 119 -0.47 -3.38 -14.38
N LEU A 120 -0.65 -3.34 -13.06
CA LEU A 120 -0.82 -2.08 -12.33
C LEU A 120 0.37 -1.13 -12.55
N SER A 121 1.60 -1.64 -12.45
CA SER A 121 2.81 -0.84 -12.67
C SER A 121 2.83 -0.20 -14.05
N THR A 122 2.44 -0.99 -15.07
CA THR A 122 2.34 -0.53 -16.46
C THR A 122 1.23 0.52 -16.63
N MET A 123 0.07 0.32 -16.00
CA MET A 123 -1.02 1.30 -16.01
C MET A 123 -0.57 2.63 -15.38
N MET A 124 0.07 2.57 -14.20
CA MET A 124 0.59 3.75 -13.50
C MET A 124 1.66 4.48 -14.32
N TRP A 125 2.58 3.75 -14.96
CA TRP A 125 3.58 4.34 -15.84
C TRP A 125 2.97 5.09 -17.02
N ARG A 126 1.90 4.55 -17.62
CA ARG A 126 1.13 5.24 -18.68
C ARG A 126 0.37 6.47 -18.18
N MET A 127 0.24 6.65 -16.87
CA MET A 127 -0.41 7.79 -16.21
C MET A 127 0.59 8.71 -15.51
N GLN A 128 1.84 8.76 -15.98
CA GLN A 128 2.92 9.64 -15.49
C GLN A 128 2.62 11.15 -15.58
N GLU A 129 1.52 11.53 -16.23
CA GLU A 129 1.00 12.91 -16.24
C GLU A 129 0.28 13.25 -14.93
N ARG A 130 -0.28 12.24 -14.25
CA ARG A 130 -1.04 12.37 -13.00
C ARG A 130 -0.23 11.90 -11.78
N PHE A 131 0.57 10.86 -11.95
CA PHE A 131 1.28 10.21 -10.86
C PHE A 131 2.79 10.25 -11.05
N VAL A 132 3.51 10.23 -9.93
CA VAL A 132 4.95 10.13 -9.87
C VAL A 132 5.33 8.93 -8.99
N ARG A 133 6.39 8.22 -9.37
CA ARG A 133 6.99 7.20 -8.50
C ARG A 133 8.16 7.83 -7.75
N ILE A 134 8.05 7.89 -6.43
CA ILE A 134 9.10 8.36 -5.52
C ILE A 134 9.93 7.13 -5.12
N PRO A 135 11.24 7.09 -5.44
CA PRO A 135 12.12 5.97 -5.11
C PRO A 135 12.07 5.62 -3.61
N GLY A 136 11.87 4.34 -3.30
CA GLY A 136 11.80 3.85 -1.91
C GLY A 136 10.54 4.25 -1.12
N LYS A 137 9.62 5.05 -1.69
CA LYS A 137 8.40 5.51 -1.00
C LYS A 137 7.11 5.08 -1.69
N GLY A 138 7.11 4.93 -3.01
CA GLY A 138 5.96 4.43 -3.77
C GLY A 138 5.39 5.46 -4.74
N TYR A 139 4.08 5.39 -5.01
CA TYR A 139 3.38 6.30 -5.91
C TYR A 139 2.79 7.48 -5.17
N TRP A 140 2.84 8.65 -5.79
CA TRP A 140 2.26 9.89 -5.29
C TRP A 140 1.65 10.71 -6.44
N LEU A 141 0.89 11.75 -6.10
CA LEU A 141 0.30 12.69 -7.05
C LEU A 141 1.37 13.66 -7.56
N LYS A 142 1.50 13.78 -8.87
CA LYS A 142 2.58 14.56 -9.50
C LYS A 142 2.51 16.05 -9.17
N TRP A 143 1.31 16.59 -9.03
CA TRP A 143 1.07 18.02 -8.86
C TRP A 143 0.81 18.44 -7.41
N GLU A 144 0.83 17.48 -6.47
CA GLU A 144 0.56 17.77 -5.06
C GLU A 144 1.85 17.65 -4.23
N PRO A 145 2.18 18.63 -3.39
CA PRO A 145 3.31 18.52 -2.49
C PRO A 145 3.08 17.43 -1.47
N CYS A 146 4.13 16.67 -1.15
CA CYS A 146 4.11 15.73 -0.02
C CYS A 146 5.21 16.08 0.97
N PRO A 147 4.89 16.87 2.01
CA PRO A 147 5.85 17.24 3.05
C PRO A 147 6.47 16.03 3.76
N ALA A 148 5.71 14.94 3.91
CA ALA A 148 6.14 13.72 4.60
C ALA A 148 7.40 13.06 3.98
N VAL A 149 7.62 13.28 2.68
CA VAL A 149 8.80 12.74 1.96
C VAL A 149 9.62 13.84 1.28
N GLY A 150 9.34 15.11 1.56
CA GLY A 150 10.01 16.25 0.92
C GLY A 150 9.75 16.35 -0.59
N TYR A 151 8.64 15.82 -1.09
CA TYR A 151 8.32 15.92 -2.51
C TYR A 151 7.78 17.31 -2.83
N ILE A 152 8.51 18.03 -3.66
CA ILE A 152 8.10 19.32 -4.23
C ILE A 152 7.66 19.04 -5.68
N PRO A 153 6.41 19.36 -6.05
CA PRO A 153 5.92 19.13 -7.39
C PRO A 153 6.69 20.02 -8.38
N PRO A 154 6.88 19.59 -9.64
CA PRO A 154 7.43 20.46 -10.66
C PRO A 154 6.53 21.70 -10.83
N PRO A 155 7.10 22.86 -11.21
CA PRO A 155 6.31 24.03 -11.54
C PRO A 155 5.25 23.63 -12.57
N ALA A 156 4.00 24.05 -12.34
CA ALA A 156 2.91 23.76 -13.25
C ALA A 156 3.33 24.15 -14.68
N PRO A 157 3.04 23.32 -15.69
CA PRO A 157 3.39 23.66 -17.05
C PRO A 157 2.73 25.01 -17.34
N LEU A 158 3.55 25.99 -17.73
CA LEU A 158 3.05 27.23 -18.32
C LEU A 158 2.13 26.78 -19.46
N MET A 159 0.83 27.07 -19.34
CA MET A 159 -0.15 26.68 -20.36
C MET A 159 0.42 27.05 -21.75
N PRO A 160 0.35 26.16 -22.76
CA PRO A 160 0.57 26.61 -24.12
C PRO A 160 -0.47 27.70 -24.42
N PRO A 161 -0.10 28.78 -25.12
CA PRO A 161 -1.06 29.83 -25.48
C PRO A 161 -2.23 29.20 -26.23
N ASP A 162 -3.45 29.60 -25.87
CA ASP A 162 -4.68 29.23 -26.54
C ASP A 162 -4.52 29.39 -28.06
N TYR A 163 -4.30 28.29 -28.77
CA TYR A 163 -4.52 28.26 -30.21
C TYR A 163 -6.02 28.04 -30.41
N LYS A 164 -6.73 29.17 -30.60
CA LYS A 164 -8.10 29.23 -31.11
C LYS A 164 -8.18 28.65 -32.52
#